data_AF-A0A2I0ITP7-F1
#
_entry.id   AF-A0A2I0ITP7-F1
#
_cell.length_a   1.000
_cell.length_b   1.000
_cell.length_c   1.000
_cell.angle_alpha   90.00
_cell.angle_beta   90.00
_cell.angle_gamma   90.00
#
_symmetry.space_group_name_H-M   'P 1'
#
loop_
_entity.id
_entity.type
_entity.pdbx_description
1 polymer ?
#
loop_
_entity_poly.entity_id
_entity_poly.type
_entity_poly.pdbx_seq_one_letter_code
_entity_poly.pdbx_strand_id
1 'polypeptide(L)'
;MRHWDAPEKADILVSELLGSFGDNELSPECLDGAQRFLRQDGISIPTSYTSFIQPITATKLYNDVKAHKDLVHFETAYVVKMHSIAGLASSHPVFTFIHPQHSVEIDNRRYKKLEFEISRDTGSVMVHGFAGYFDAKLYKDVHLSIEPSTATPNMFSWFPIFFPLRKPICVKPGLPLEVHFWRCVGSTKVWYEWCVTSPCPSPIHNPNGRSYWVGL
;
A
#
# COMPACT_ATOMS: atom_id res chain seq x y z
N MET A 1 9.42 -11.93 -17.23
CA MET A 1 10.11 -10.72 -17.73
C MET A 1 11.54 -10.55 -17.22
N ARG A 2 11.82 -10.78 -15.92
CA ARG A 2 13.15 -10.54 -15.32
C ARG A 2 14.33 -11.32 -15.92
N HIS A 3 14.08 -12.46 -16.56
CA HIS A 3 15.13 -13.33 -17.14
C HIS A 3 15.01 -13.50 -18.66
N TRP A 4 14.01 -12.89 -19.30
CA TRP A 4 13.80 -13.04 -20.74
C TRP A 4 14.71 -12.12 -21.55
N ASP A 5 15.58 -12.68 -22.38
CA ASP A 5 16.46 -11.90 -23.24
C ASP A 5 15.74 -11.55 -24.55
N ALA A 6 15.28 -10.30 -24.61
CA ALA A 6 14.55 -9.79 -25.75
C ALA A 6 15.48 -9.66 -26.98
N PRO A 7 15.03 -10.06 -28.18
CA PRO A 7 15.83 -9.93 -29.41
C PRO A 7 16.01 -8.48 -29.85
N GLU A 8 15.17 -7.56 -29.36
CA GLU A 8 15.22 -6.12 -29.65
C GLU A 8 14.78 -5.30 -28.43
N LYS A 9 15.11 -4.00 -28.45
CA LYS A 9 14.70 -3.06 -27.40
C LYS A 9 13.30 -2.51 -27.70
N ALA A 10 12.46 -2.40 -26.66
CA ALA A 10 11.12 -1.84 -26.77
C ALA A 10 11.11 -0.32 -26.69
N ASP A 11 10.26 0.33 -27.51
CA ASP A 11 9.92 1.75 -27.38
C ASP A 11 8.95 2.00 -26.21
N ILE A 12 8.02 1.06 -25.98
CA ILE A 12 7.01 1.15 -24.93
C ILE A 12 6.93 -0.20 -24.19
N LEU A 13 7.05 -0.15 -22.86
CA LEU A 13 6.79 -1.27 -21.96
C LEU A 13 5.42 -1.08 -21.30
N VAL A 14 4.45 -1.94 -21.64
CA VAL A 14 3.13 -1.91 -21.03
C VAL A 14 3.01 -3.07 -20.04
N SER A 15 2.53 -2.78 -18.83
CA SER A 15 2.29 -3.78 -17.80
C SER A 15 1.04 -3.45 -16.99
N GLU A 16 0.44 -4.49 -16.43
CA GLU A 16 -0.56 -4.42 -15.37
C GLU A 16 -0.11 -5.45 -14.34
N LEU A 17 0.53 -4.97 -13.28
CA LEU A 17 1.11 -5.77 -12.19
C LEU A 17 0.77 -5.10 -10.84
N LEU A 18 -0.28 -4.30 -10.82
CA LEU A 18 -0.64 -3.50 -9.65
C LEU A 18 -1.64 -4.28 -8.80
N GLY A 19 -1.37 -4.35 -7.50
CA GLY A 19 -2.35 -4.83 -6.55
C GLY A 19 -3.17 -3.69 -5.94
N SER A 20 -4.05 -4.02 -5.01
CA SER A 20 -4.89 -3.06 -4.26
C SER A 20 -4.14 -1.99 -3.46
N PHE A 21 -2.83 -2.13 -3.30
CA PHE A 21 -1.93 -1.16 -2.67
C PHE A 21 -0.85 -0.68 -3.64
N GLY A 22 -1.09 -0.82 -4.95
CA GLY A 22 -0.16 -0.44 -6.02
C GLY A 22 1.00 -1.41 -6.13
N ASP A 23 1.92 -1.39 -5.17
CA ASP A 23 3.19 -2.14 -5.23
C ASP A 23 3.13 -3.55 -4.60
N ASN A 24 1.98 -3.97 -4.05
CA ASN A 24 1.84 -5.22 -3.29
C ASN A 24 1.83 -6.50 -4.15
N GLU A 25 1.90 -6.38 -5.48
CA GLU A 25 2.12 -7.49 -6.41
C GLU A 25 3.52 -7.44 -7.07
N LEU A 26 4.42 -6.66 -6.49
CA LEU A 26 5.84 -6.58 -6.87
C LEU A 26 6.07 -6.06 -8.30
N SER A 27 5.19 -5.16 -8.76
CA SER A 27 5.42 -4.38 -9.98
C SER A 27 6.80 -3.71 -10.00
N PRO A 28 7.33 -3.10 -8.90
CA PRO A 28 8.65 -2.49 -8.93
C PRO A 28 9.74 -3.48 -9.33
N GLU A 29 9.84 -4.63 -8.63
CA GLU A 29 10.88 -5.62 -8.89
C GLU A 29 10.76 -6.29 -10.26
N CYS A 30 9.53 -6.46 -10.74
CA CYS A 30 9.27 -6.99 -12.07
C CYS A 30 9.74 -6.03 -13.16
N LEU A 31 9.41 -4.74 -13.02
CA LEU A 31 9.71 -3.70 -14.02
C LEU A 31 11.17 -3.30 -14.01
N ASP A 32 11.84 -3.29 -12.85
CA ASP A 32 13.30 -3.09 -12.76
C ASP A 32 14.05 -4.14 -13.60
N GLY A 33 13.64 -5.41 -13.48
CA GLY A 33 14.23 -6.49 -14.28
C GLY A 33 13.87 -6.39 -15.77
N ALA A 34 12.68 -5.89 -16.10
CA ALA A 34 12.21 -5.72 -17.47
C ALA A 34 12.89 -4.51 -18.18
N GLN A 35 13.27 -3.48 -17.43
CA GLN A 35 13.83 -2.25 -17.98
C GLN A 35 15.08 -2.46 -18.84
N ARG A 36 15.83 -3.55 -18.61
CA ARG A 36 17.01 -3.89 -19.41
C ARG A 36 16.72 -4.10 -20.90
N PHE A 37 15.47 -4.30 -21.31
CA PHE A 37 15.09 -4.35 -22.73
C PHE A 37 14.24 -3.14 -23.18
N LEU A 38 14.11 -2.11 -22.36
CA LEU A 38 13.58 -0.81 -22.78
C LEU A 38 14.68 0.03 -23.45
N ARG A 39 14.33 0.83 -24.45
CA ARG A 39 15.23 1.86 -25.02
C ARG A 39 15.49 2.98 -23.99
N GLN A 40 16.56 3.73 -24.20
CA GLN A 40 16.95 4.82 -23.28
C GLN A 40 15.88 5.92 -23.20
N ASP A 41 15.20 6.19 -24.32
CA ASP A 41 14.09 7.11 -24.48
C ASP A 41 12.72 6.40 -24.44
N GLY A 42 12.70 5.12 -24.06
CA GLY A 42 11.50 4.33 -24.01
C GLY A 42 10.58 4.71 -22.84
N ILE A 43 9.31 4.40 -23.00
CA ILE A 43 8.24 4.77 -22.05
C ILE A 43 7.77 3.52 -21.31
N SER A 44 7.50 3.64 -20.00
CA SER A 44 6.75 2.64 -19.24
C SER A 44 5.31 3.11 -19.02
N ILE A 45 4.38 2.18 -19.19
CA ILE A 45 2.96 2.32 -18.81
C ILE A 45 2.65 1.17 -17.82
N PRO A 46 2.36 1.46 -16.54
CA PRO A 46 2.25 2.80 -15.95
C PRO A 46 3.60 3.52 -15.83
N THR A 47 3.55 4.86 -15.88
CA THR A 47 4.72 5.74 -15.61
C THR A 47 5.00 5.84 -14.12
N SER A 48 3.97 5.87 -13.29
CA SER A 48 4.14 5.88 -11.83
C SER A 48 2.89 5.41 -11.12
N TYR A 49 3.03 5.00 -9.87
CA TYR A 49 1.91 4.72 -8.99
C TYR A 49 2.28 5.05 -7.53
N THR A 50 1.26 5.44 -6.77
CA THR A 50 1.37 5.84 -5.39
C THR A 50 0.33 5.09 -4.55
N SER A 51 0.78 4.46 -3.46
CA SER A 51 -0.12 3.85 -2.48
C SER A 51 -0.61 4.90 -1.47
N PHE A 52 -1.81 4.70 -0.93
CA PHE A 52 -2.42 5.61 0.05
C PHE A 52 -2.97 4.81 1.22
N ILE A 53 -2.93 5.37 2.43
CA ILE A 53 -3.65 4.81 3.58
C ILE A 53 -4.61 5.81 4.22
N GLN A 54 -5.69 5.29 4.80
CA GLN A 54 -6.69 6.03 5.55
C GLN A 54 -6.99 5.31 6.87
N PRO A 55 -6.95 5.98 8.03
CA PRO A 55 -7.37 5.36 9.28
C PRO A 55 -8.88 5.11 9.28
N ILE A 56 -9.30 3.92 9.70
CA ILE A 56 -10.71 3.52 9.70
C ILE A 56 -11.17 2.97 11.06
N THR A 57 -12.44 3.20 11.35
CA THR A 57 -13.19 2.38 12.31
C THR A 57 -13.93 1.27 11.56
N ALA A 58 -13.71 0.02 11.98
CA ALA A 58 -14.13 -1.17 11.23
C ALA A 58 -14.34 -2.37 12.16
N THR A 59 -15.19 -2.24 13.19
CA THR A 59 -15.37 -3.27 14.22
C THR A 59 -15.74 -4.64 13.67
N LYS A 60 -16.56 -4.71 12.61
CA LYS A 60 -16.91 -5.98 11.96
C LYS A 60 -15.66 -6.66 11.37
N LEU A 61 -14.91 -5.96 10.52
CA LEU A 61 -13.68 -6.49 9.92
C LEU A 61 -12.65 -6.88 10.99
N TYR A 62 -12.51 -6.07 12.04
CA TYR A 62 -11.64 -6.40 13.17
C TYR A 62 -12.06 -7.71 13.84
N ASN A 63 -13.36 -7.92 14.07
CA ASN A 63 -13.87 -9.15 14.66
C ASN A 63 -13.71 -10.36 13.73
N ASP A 64 -13.84 -10.18 12.42
CA ASP A 64 -13.59 -11.22 11.41
C ASP A 64 -12.11 -11.68 11.49
N VAL A 65 -11.16 -10.74 11.55
CA VAL A 65 -9.73 -11.04 11.78
C VAL A 65 -9.51 -11.70 13.15
N LYS A 66 -10.14 -11.17 14.21
CA LYS A 66 -10.02 -11.68 15.58
C LYS A 66 -10.54 -13.12 15.72
N ALA A 67 -11.52 -13.52 14.91
CA ALA A 67 -12.13 -14.85 14.97
C ALA A 67 -11.14 -15.98 14.68
N HIS A 68 -10.02 -15.69 13.98
CA HIS A 68 -8.93 -16.63 13.76
C HIS A 68 -8.13 -16.97 15.01
N LYS A 69 -8.20 -16.14 16.07
CA LYS A 69 -7.57 -16.36 17.38
C LYS A 69 -6.04 -16.56 17.33
N ASP A 70 -5.37 -16.02 16.32
CA ASP A 70 -3.92 -16.04 16.22
C ASP A 70 -3.35 -14.67 15.86
N LEU A 71 -2.01 -14.58 15.91
CA LEU A 71 -1.29 -13.35 15.63
C LEU A 71 -1.11 -13.08 14.14
N VAL A 72 -0.99 -14.16 13.35
CA VAL A 72 -0.69 -14.10 11.91
C VAL A 72 -1.74 -13.29 11.18
N HIS A 73 -3.01 -13.43 11.55
CA HIS A 73 -4.10 -12.72 10.89
C HIS A 73 -4.11 -11.22 11.21
N PHE A 74 -3.62 -10.79 12.37
CA PHE A 74 -3.43 -9.36 12.64
C PHE A 74 -2.15 -8.77 12.02
N GLU A 75 -1.29 -9.62 11.47
CA GLU A 75 -0.05 -9.23 10.79
C GLU A 75 -0.12 -9.46 9.27
N THR A 76 -1.33 -9.69 8.76
CA THR A 76 -1.60 -9.90 7.33
C THR A 76 -2.51 -8.79 6.81
N ALA A 77 -2.25 -8.33 5.59
CA ALA A 77 -3.11 -7.37 4.90
C ALA A 77 -4.15 -8.10 4.03
N TYR A 78 -5.37 -7.59 3.97
CA TYR A 78 -6.50 -8.27 3.30
C TYR A 78 -7.13 -7.41 2.22
N VAL A 79 -7.23 -7.92 1.00
CA VAL A 79 -8.08 -7.31 -0.03
C VAL A 79 -9.54 -7.56 0.35
N VAL A 80 -10.30 -6.48 0.58
CA VAL A 80 -11.67 -6.57 1.06
C VAL A 80 -12.53 -5.43 0.53
N LYS A 81 -13.75 -5.76 0.11
CA LYS A 81 -14.76 -4.74 -0.20
C LYS A 81 -15.21 -4.08 1.10
N MET A 82 -14.73 -2.87 1.35
CA MET A 82 -15.09 -2.09 2.53
C MET A 82 -16.56 -1.66 2.45
N HIS A 83 -17.38 -2.13 3.40
CA HIS A 83 -18.81 -1.84 3.43
C HIS A 83 -19.25 -1.22 4.76
N SER A 84 -19.03 -1.90 5.87
CA SER A 84 -19.42 -1.42 7.21
C SER A 84 -18.25 -0.79 7.95
N ILE A 85 -17.72 0.31 7.40
CA ILE A 85 -16.60 1.08 7.97
C ILE A 85 -16.92 2.57 7.98
N ALA A 86 -16.15 3.35 8.74
CA ALA A 86 -16.08 4.80 8.56
C ALA A 86 -14.61 5.27 8.51
N GLY A 87 -14.30 6.11 7.53
CA GLY A 87 -13.02 6.82 7.44
C GLY A 87 -12.92 7.91 8.50
N LEU A 88 -11.78 7.98 9.18
CA LEU A 88 -11.58 8.89 10.33
C LEU A 88 -10.83 10.17 9.97
N ALA A 89 -10.12 10.17 8.83
CA ALA A 89 -9.40 11.30 8.25
C ALA A 89 -9.31 11.10 6.73
N SER A 90 -8.80 12.07 5.98
CA SER A 90 -8.47 11.89 4.56
C SER A 90 -7.36 10.84 4.37
N SER A 91 -7.31 10.23 3.18
CA SER A 91 -6.22 9.34 2.82
C SER A 91 -4.92 10.14 2.64
N HIS A 92 -3.76 9.55 2.98
CA HIS A 92 -2.45 10.14 2.75
C HIS A 92 -1.56 9.23 1.89
N PRO A 93 -0.73 9.79 0.99
CA PRO A 93 0.20 9.02 0.16
C PRO A 93 1.32 8.39 0.99
N VAL A 94 1.68 7.15 0.66
CA VAL A 94 2.62 6.32 1.41
C VAL A 94 3.90 6.07 0.61
N PHE A 95 3.84 5.22 -0.42
CA PHE A 95 4.99 4.86 -1.26
C PHE A 95 4.72 5.21 -2.71
N THR A 96 5.72 5.68 -3.43
CA THR A 96 5.64 6.00 -4.86
C THR A 96 6.77 5.30 -5.61
N PHE A 97 6.43 4.76 -6.77
CA PHE A 97 7.36 4.14 -7.71
C PHE A 97 7.18 4.76 -9.09
N ILE A 98 8.29 4.94 -9.81
CA ILE A 98 8.35 5.61 -11.11
C ILE A 98 9.11 4.68 -12.05
N HIS A 99 8.58 4.54 -13.27
CA HIS A 99 9.10 3.67 -14.32
C HIS A 99 9.23 4.45 -15.63
N PRO A 100 10.35 4.34 -16.37
CA PRO A 100 11.58 3.65 -15.98
C PRO A 100 12.34 4.35 -14.84
N GLN A 101 13.12 3.59 -14.09
CA GLN A 101 14.00 4.04 -13.03
C GLN A 101 15.43 4.25 -13.56
N HIS A 102 15.91 5.49 -13.56
CA HIS A 102 17.25 5.83 -14.07
C HIS A 102 18.33 5.97 -12.98
N SER A 103 18.03 5.59 -11.73
CA SER A 103 19.02 5.59 -10.65
C SER A 103 20.11 4.53 -10.86
N VAL A 104 21.33 4.83 -10.41
CA VAL A 104 22.49 3.93 -10.51
C VAL A 104 22.29 2.66 -9.66
N GLU A 105 21.69 2.82 -8.48
CA GLU A 105 21.27 1.74 -7.61
C GLU A 105 19.76 1.79 -7.47
N ILE A 106 19.10 0.64 -7.64
CA ILE A 106 17.66 0.51 -7.44
C ILE A 106 17.44 -0.11 -6.07
N ASP A 107 16.86 0.69 -5.17
CA ASP A 107 16.39 0.23 -3.87
C ASP A 107 14.88 0.43 -3.81
N ASN A 108 14.12 -0.65 -3.65
CA ASN A 108 12.67 -0.61 -3.51
C ASN A 108 12.20 -0.66 -2.04
N ARG A 109 13.12 -0.58 -1.07
CA ARG A 109 12.76 -0.38 0.34
C ARG A 109 12.22 1.02 0.55
N ARG A 110 11.20 1.15 1.40
CA ARG A 110 10.58 2.44 1.70
C ARG A 110 10.25 2.53 3.18
N TYR A 111 10.25 3.75 3.68
CA TYR A 111 9.76 4.09 5.01
C TYR A 111 8.97 5.40 4.92
N LYS A 112 7.83 5.44 5.61
CA LYS A 112 7.02 6.65 5.72
C LYS A 112 6.49 6.78 7.14
N LYS A 113 6.70 7.96 7.74
CA LYS A 113 5.97 8.45 8.90
C LYS A 113 4.80 9.30 8.41
N LEU A 114 3.61 9.05 8.96
CA LEU A 114 2.35 9.71 8.63
C LEU A 114 1.70 10.20 9.92
N GLU A 115 1.09 11.37 9.85
CA GLU A 115 0.29 11.92 10.94
C GLU A 115 -1.12 12.20 10.40
N PHE A 116 -2.13 11.73 11.11
CA PHE A 116 -3.53 11.97 10.77
C PHE A 116 -4.19 12.83 11.83
N GLU A 117 -4.74 13.96 11.41
CA GLU A 117 -5.63 14.77 12.21
C GLU A 117 -7.06 14.24 12.09
N ILE A 118 -7.62 13.79 13.21
CA ILE A 118 -9.02 13.37 13.28
C ILE A 118 -9.84 14.57 13.76
N SER A 119 -10.91 14.90 13.04
CA SER A 119 -11.76 16.04 13.38
C SER A 119 -12.23 15.97 14.83
N ARG A 120 -12.15 17.12 15.54
CA ARG A 120 -12.59 17.24 16.94
C ARG A 120 -14.09 16.96 17.09
N ASP A 121 -14.87 17.26 16.06
CA ASP A 121 -16.33 17.08 16.04
C ASP A 121 -16.73 15.59 16.06
N THR A 122 -15.83 14.69 15.64
CA THR A 122 -16.06 13.25 15.65
C THR A 122 -16.05 12.65 17.07
N GLY A 123 -15.56 13.40 18.07
CA GLY A 123 -15.41 12.89 19.43
C GLY A 123 -14.25 11.88 19.56
N SER A 124 -14.31 11.02 20.58
CA SER A 124 -13.32 9.94 20.72
C SER A 124 -13.64 8.82 19.73
N VAL A 125 -12.62 8.30 19.03
CA VAL A 125 -12.81 7.27 18.00
C VAL A 125 -11.93 6.05 18.25
N MET A 126 -12.36 4.90 17.73
CA MET A 126 -11.61 3.65 17.78
C MET A 126 -11.04 3.31 16.40
N VAL A 127 -9.72 3.38 16.26
CA VAL A 127 -8.99 2.97 15.06
C VAL A 127 -8.79 1.46 15.11
N HIS A 128 -9.31 0.75 14.11
CA HIS A 128 -9.20 -0.71 14.02
C HIS A 128 -8.11 -1.16 13.04
N GLY A 129 -7.66 -0.25 12.17
CA GLY A 129 -6.65 -0.49 11.16
C GLY A 129 -6.68 0.61 10.11
N PHE A 130 -6.06 0.32 8.97
CA PHE A 130 -5.94 1.26 7.85
C PHE A 130 -6.53 0.65 6.59
N ALA A 131 -7.36 1.42 5.90
CA ALA A 131 -7.71 1.15 4.52
C ALA A 131 -6.54 1.58 3.63
N GLY A 132 -6.19 0.77 2.65
CA GLY A 132 -5.16 1.02 1.67
C GLY A 132 -5.73 1.07 0.25
N TYR A 133 -5.18 1.98 -0.54
CA TYR A 133 -5.59 2.28 -1.91
C TYR A 133 -4.35 2.52 -2.78
N PHE A 134 -4.57 2.80 -4.07
CA PHE A 134 -3.55 3.34 -4.95
C PHE A 134 -4.13 4.28 -6.02
N ASP A 135 -3.26 5.13 -6.56
CA ASP A 135 -3.45 5.88 -7.80
C ASP A 135 -2.27 5.57 -8.74
N ALA A 136 -2.54 5.27 -10.01
CA ALA A 136 -1.56 4.97 -11.02
C ALA A 136 -1.70 5.91 -12.22
N LYS A 137 -0.63 6.68 -12.46
CA LYS A 137 -0.47 7.48 -13.68
C LYS A 137 -0.01 6.56 -14.81
N LEU A 138 -0.92 6.30 -15.75
CA LEU A 138 -0.63 5.44 -16.90
C LEU A 138 0.32 6.16 -17.86
N TYR A 139 -0.11 7.31 -18.38
CA TYR A 139 0.68 8.17 -19.25
C TYR A 139 0.07 9.57 -19.30
N LYS A 140 0.90 10.60 -19.08
CA LYS A 140 0.45 12.02 -19.04
C LYS A 140 -0.76 12.21 -18.11
N ASP A 141 -1.89 12.68 -18.60
CA ASP A 141 -3.12 12.96 -17.85
C ASP A 141 -4.00 11.71 -17.64
N VAL A 142 -3.66 10.58 -18.27
CA VAL A 142 -4.39 9.33 -18.10
C VAL A 142 -3.91 8.63 -16.83
N HIS A 143 -4.85 8.37 -15.92
CA HIS A 143 -4.61 7.64 -14.68
C HIS A 143 -5.76 6.67 -14.39
N LEU A 144 -5.50 5.72 -13.50
CA LEU A 144 -6.54 4.90 -12.86
C LEU A 144 -6.30 4.89 -11.36
N SER A 145 -7.37 4.86 -10.56
CA SER A 145 -7.27 4.98 -9.12
C SER A 145 -8.41 4.28 -8.40
N ILE A 146 -8.10 3.69 -7.25
CA ILE A 146 -9.09 3.25 -6.26
C ILE A 146 -9.06 4.12 -4.99
N GLU A 147 -8.25 5.18 -4.97
CA GLU A 147 -8.24 6.15 -3.89
C GLU A 147 -9.57 6.94 -3.92
N PRO A 148 -10.29 7.06 -2.78
CA PRO A 148 -11.66 7.59 -2.76
C PRO A 148 -11.88 8.96 -3.42
N SER A 149 -10.91 9.89 -3.33
CA SER A 149 -11.03 11.24 -3.90
C SER A 149 -10.78 11.31 -5.41
N THR A 150 -10.10 10.30 -5.95
CA THR A 150 -9.67 10.23 -7.36
C THR A 150 -10.18 8.97 -8.08
N ALA A 151 -11.10 8.24 -7.45
CA ALA A 151 -11.53 6.92 -7.90
C ALA A 151 -12.04 6.93 -9.34
N THR A 152 -11.53 5.99 -10.15
CA THR A 152 -11.98 5.81 -11.53
C THR A 152 -13.40 5.24 -11.55
N PRO A 153 -14.39 5.94 -12.15
CA PRO A 153 -15.76 5.46 -12.19
C PRO A 153 -15.88 4.10 -12.87
N ASN A 154 -16.71 3.21 -12.31
CA ASN A 154 -17.00 1.87 -12.83
C ASN A 154 -15.80 0.92 -12.95
N MET A 155 -14.71 1.18 -12.21
CA MET A 155 -13.59 0.26 -12.11
C MET A 155 -13.79 -0.69 -10.91
N PHE A 156 -13.99 -1.98 -11.20
CA PHE A 156 -14.28 -3.01 -10.18
C PHE A 156 -13.16 -4.05 -10.03
N SER A 157 -12.02 -3.85 -10.70
CA SER A 157 -10.91 -4.81 -10.72
C SER A 157 -10.19 -4.92 -9.38
N TRP A 158 -10.18 -3.87 -8.55
CA TRP A 158 -9.53 -3.86 -7.25
C TRP A 158 -10.49 -3.43 -6.15
N PHE A 159 -10.59 -4.23 -5.09
CA PHE A 159 -11.09 -3.75 -3.81
C PHE A 159 -9.95 -3.14 -2.99
N PRO A 160 -10.23 -2.24 -2.03
CA PRO A 160 -9.22 -1.73 -1.10
C PRO A 160 -8.54 -2.86 -0.31
N ILE A 161 -7.33 -2.60 0.17
CA ILE A 161 -6.63 -3.48 1.11
C ILE A 161 -6.84 -3.00 2.55
N PHE A 162 -6.86 -3.90 3.53
CA PHE A 162 -7.02 -3.59 4.95
C PHE A 162 -5.78 -4.05 5.73
N PHE A 163 -5.13 -3.12 6.42
CA PHE A 163 -4.03 -3.38 7.36
C PHE A 163 -4.56 -3.32 8.81
N PRO A 164 -4.79 -4.46 9.47
CA PRO A 164 -5.38 -4.50 10.81
C PRO A 164 -4.39 -4.03 11.89
N LEU A 165 -4.92 -3.53 13.01
CA LEU A 165 -4.17 -3.37 14.25
C LEU A 165 -4.54 -4.52 15.21
N ARG A 166 -3.53 -5.15 15.84
CA ARG A 166 -3.75 -6.21 16.85
C ARG A 166 -4.70 -5.79 17.95
N LYS A 167 -4.50 -4.57 18.46
CA LYS A 167 -5.34 -3.93 19.47
C LYS A 167 -5.88 -2.62 18.89
N PRO A 168 -7.21 -2.40 18.88
CA PRO A 168 -7.79 -1.14 18.46
C PRO A 168 -7.28 0.02 19.33
N ILE A 169 -7.05 1.18 18.71
CA ILE A 169 -6.48 2.35 19.36
C ILE A 169 -7.56 3.40 19.55
N CYS A 170 -7.77 3.82 20.80
CA CYS A 170 -8.66 4.93 21.11
C CYS A 170 -7.93 6.26 20.89
N VAL A 171 -8.45 7.11 20.03
CA VAL A 171 -7.93 8.46 19.78
C VAL A 171 -8.93 9.47 20.36
N LYS A 172 -8.46 10.31 21.28
CA LYS A 172 -9.27 11.38 21.87
C LYS A 172 -9.31 12.60 20.93
N PRO A 173 -10.35 13.45 21.02
CA PRO A 173 -10.44 14.67 20.21
C PRO A 173 -9.16 15.51 20.26
N GLY A 174 -8.67 15.92 19.10
CA GLY A 174 -7.51 16.81 18.96
C GLY A 174 -6.15 16.17 19.22
N LEU A 175 -6.07 14.86 19.48
CA LEU A 175 -4.80 14.14 19.49
C LEU A 175 -4.48 13.58 18.10
N PRO A 176 -3.24 13.75 17.60
CA PRO A 176 -2.85 13.19 16.32
C PRO A 176 -2.67 11.67 16.41
N LEU A 177 -3.00 10.97 15.32
CA LEU A 177 -2.66 9.57 15.12
C LEU A 177 -1.36 9.50 14.30
N GLU A 178 -0.27 9.07 14.92
CA GLU A 178 1.04 8.92 14.28
C GLU A 178 1.26 7.45 13.88
N VAL A 179 1.56 7.24 12.60
CA VAL A 179 1.63 5.92 11.96
C VAL A 179 2.93 5.80 11.20
N HIS A 180 3.53 4.62 11.25
CA HIS A 180 4.72 4.30 10.50
C HIS A 180 4.48 3.09 9.62
N PHE A 181 4.90 3.19 8.36
CA PHE A 181 4.83 2.13 7.37
C PHE A 181 6.21 1.88 6.76
N TRP A 182 6.56 0.61 6.60
CA TRP A 182 7.76 0.17 5.90
C TRP A 182 7.38 -0.77 4.77
N ARG A 183 8.08 -0.64 3.65
CA ARG A 183 8.21 -1.67 2.63
C ARG A 183 9.61 -2.24 2.74
N CYS A 184 9.70 -3.50 3.07
CA CYS A 184 10.95 -4.20 3.31
C CYS A 184 11.23 -5.19 2.18
N VAL A 185 12.49 -5.31 1.80
CA VAL A 185 12.95 -6.17 0.71
C VAL A 185 14.07 -7.06 1.25
N GLY A 186 13.91 -8.37 1.05
CA GLY A 186 14.92 -9.39 1.29
C GLY A 186 15.34 -10.06 -0.01
N SER A 187 16.21 -11.07 0.08
CA SER A 187 16.72 -11.77 -1.12
C SER A 187 15.67 -12.57 -1.88
N THR A 188 14.65 -13.08 -1.19
CA THR A 188 13.62 -13.96 -1.77
C THR A 188 12.19 -13.50 -1.51
N LYS A 189 12.01 -12.38 -0.80
CA LYS A 189 10.69 -11.91 -0.38
C LYS A 189 10.63 -10.40 -0.17
N VAL A 190 9.44 -9.86 -0.33
CA VAL A 190 9.07 -8.47 0.00
C VAL A 190 7.90 -8.50 0.99
N TRP A 191 7.88 -7.58 1.96
CA TRP A 191 6.81 -7.49 2.94
C TRP A 191 6.60 -6.06 3.42
N TYR A 192 5.49 -5.85 4.13
CA TYR A 192 5.21 -4.59 4.82
C TYR A 192 5.31 -4.78 6.32
N GLU A 193 5.74 -3.72 7.00
CA GLU A 193 5.63 -3.57 8.44
C GLU A 193 4.87 -2.28 8.74
N TRP A 194 4.08 -2.27 9.82
CA TRP A 194 3.40 -1.05 10.25
C TRP A 194 3.23 -0.98 11.76
N CYS A 195 3.20 0.24 12.30
CA CYS A 195 2.85 0.49 13.68
C CYS A 195 2.23 1.86 13.88
N VAL A 196 1.61 2.05 15.04
CA VAL A 196 1.17 3.34 15.55
C VAL A 196 2.07 3.70 16.73
N THR A 197 2.49 4.96 16.83
CA THR A 197 3.36 5.47 17.91
C THR A 197 2.64 6.49 18.80
N SER A 198 1.66 7.21 18.25
CA SER A 198 0.79 8.15 18.97
C SER A 198 -0.68 7.92 18.59
N PRO A 199 -1.65 8.02 19.51
CA PRO A 199 -1.53 8.42 20.92
C PRO A 199 -1.12 7.28 21.86
N CYS A 200 -1.12 6.04 21.40
CA CYS A 200 -0.73 4.86 22.17
C CYS A 200 0.10 3.94 21.27
N PRO A 201 1.35 3.61 21.63
CA PRO A 201 2.19 2.75 20.82
C PRO A 201 1.58 1.36 20.63
N SER A 202 1.56 0.89 19.38
CA SER A 202 1.34 -0.50 19.03
C SER A 202 2.67 -1.24 18.88
N PRO A 203 2.71 -2.58 18.97
CA PRO A 203 3.86 -3.32 18.45
C PRO A 203 4.01 -3.07 16.95
N ILE A 204 5.22 -3.32 16.43
CA ILE A 204 5.44 -3.48 14.99
C ILE A 204 4.69 -4.73 14.54
N HIS A 205 3.87 -4.57 13.50
CA HIS A 205 3.16 -5.65 12.83
C HIS A 205 4.03 -6.21 11.71
N ASN A 206 4.02 -7.54 11.59
CA ASN A 206 4.73 -8.34 10.60
C ASN A 206 6.27 -8.12 10.56
N PRO A 207 6.96 -8.03 11.72
CA PRO A 207 8.41 -7.80 11.73
C PRO A 207 9.14 -8.91 10.97
N ASN A 208 10.05 -8.54 10.09
CA ASN A 208 10.81 -9.42 9.19
C ASN A 208 9.92 -10.29 8.26
N GLY A 209 8.68 -9.89 8.03
CA GLY A 209 7.74 -10.64 7.19
C GLY A 209 7.50 -12.03 7.76
N ARG A 210 7.31 -12.14 9.09
CA ARG A 210 7.13 -13.42 9.79
C ARG A 210 5.75 -14.03 9.59
N SER A 211 4.76 -13.21 9.26
CA SER A 211 3.36 -13.62 9.11
C SER A 211 2.91 -13.55 7.67
N TYR A 212 3.33 -12.52 6.95
CA TYR A 212 2.98 -12.31 5.56
C TYR A 212 4.15 -11.76 4.76
N TRP A 213 4.31 -12.26 3.54
CA TRP A 213 5.26 -11.76 2.55
C TRP A 213 4.81 -12.18 1.15
N VAL A 214 5.34 -11.50 0.14
CA VAL A 214 5.20 -11.88 -1.27
C VAL A 214 6.55 -12.38 -1.76
N GLY A 215 6.56 -13.55 -2.39
CA GLY A 215 7.79 -14.16 -2.93
C GLY A 215 8.28 -13.41 -4.16
N LEU A 216 9.60 -13.23 -4.26
CA LEU A 216 10.27 -12.72 -5.46
C LEU A 216 10.33 -13.79 -6.54
#